data_AF-A0A533SF47-F1
#
_entry.id   AF-A0A533SF47-F1
#
_cell.length_a   1.000
_cell.length_b   1.000
_cell.length_c   1.000
_cell.angle_alpha   90.00
_cell.angle_beta   90.00
_cell.angle_gamma   90.00
#
_symmetry.space_group_name_H-M   'P 1'
#
loop_
_entity.id
_entity.type
_entity.pdbx_description
1 polymer ?
#
loop_
_entity_poly.entity_id
_entity_poly.type
_entity_poly.pdbx_seq_one_letter_code
_entity_poly.pdbx_strand_id
1 'polypeptide(L)'
;MVRAGGILRRPQNARGLMATWITHLRIAERLLAELPAGGTPLDEVAFALGNIAPDSGVPDEKWEHFDPPPQVTHFQIHDHPDLRSADLRFYRDYLLPLRAARPDTALFSIRLGYF
;
A
#
# COMPACT_ATOMS: atom_id res chain seq x y z
N MET A 1 -0.43 30.04 -42.15
CA MET A 1 -0.66 28.58 -42.25
C MET A 1 0.73 27.94 -42.21
N VAL A 2 1.23 27.22 -41.21
CA VAL A 2 0.80 26.71 -39.89
C VAL A 2 2.08 26.69 -39.00
N ARG A 3 1.95 26.97 -37.71
CA ARG A 3 3.03 26.84 -36.70
C ARG A 3 3.39 25.36 -36.49
N ALA A 4 4.67 24.99 -36.63
CA ALA A 4 5.17 23.69 -36.17
C ALA A 4 5.68 23.82 -34.72
N GLY A 5 4.78 23.65 -33.75
CA GLY A 5 5.12 23.47 -32.34
C GLY A 5 5.65 22.06 -32.12
N GLY A 6 6.96 21.88 -32.16
CA GLY A 6 7.62 20.64 -31.77
C GLY A 6 7.67 20.55 -30.24
N ILE A 7 6.68 19.89 -29.63
CA ILE A 7 6.80 19.46 -28.24
C ILE A 7 7.82 18.33 -28.22
N LEU A 8 9.04 18.64 -27.76
CA LEU A 8 10.03 17.65 -27.35
C LEU A 8 9.41 16.79 -26.23
N ARG A 9 8.82 15.65 -26.60
CA ARG A 9 8.48 14.61 -25.64
C ARG A 9 9.78 14.09 -25.05
N ARG A 10 10.03 14.43 -23.78
CA ARG A 10 11.13 13.83 -23.02
C ARG A 10 10.91 12.31 -22.98
N PRO A 11 11.95 11.50 -23.22
CA PRO A 11 11.85 10.06 -23.06
C PRO A 11 11.63 9.76 -21.57
N GLN A 12 10.48 9.16 -21.24
CA GLN A 12 10.16 8.70 -19.90
C GLN A 12 10.94 7.43 -19.60
N ASN A 13 12.23 7.59 -19.31
CA ASN A 13 13.15 6.51 -18.99
C ASN A 13 13.54 6.64 -17.52
N ALA A 14 12.55 6.67 -16.63
CA ALA A 14 12.74 6.47 -15.21
C ALA A 14 11.61 5.55 -14.76
N ARG A 15 11.91 4.25 -14.63
CA ARG A 15 10.94 3.28 -14.13
C ARG A 15 10.60 3.62 -12.68
N GLY A 16 9.46 4.30 -12.47
CA GLY A 16 8.49 4.12 -11.38
C GLY A 16 8.86 4.24 -9.90
N LEU A 17 10.12 4.24 -9.48
CA LEU A 17 10.46 3.90 -8.08
C LEU A 17 10.51 5.06 -7.06
N MET A 18 10.39 6.33 -7.46
CA MET A 18 10.70 7.47 -6.56
C MET A 18 9.53 8.41 -6.23
N ALA A 19 8.29 7.90 -6.28
CA ALA A 19 7.13 8.62 -5.71
C ALA A 19 6.00 7.72 -5.18
N THR A 20 6.23 6.40 -5.03
CA THR A 20 5.18 5.49 -4.53
C THR A 20 4.98 5.66 -3.03
N TRP A 21 6.03 5.62 -2.22
CA TRP A 21 5.92 5.67 -0.75
C TRP A 21 5.32 6.98 -0.23
N ILE A 22 5.70 8.12 -0.81
CA ILE A 22 5.08 9.40 -0.43
C ILE A 22 3.59 9.43 -0.79
N THR A 23 3.18 8.72 -1.83
CA THR A 23 1.76 8.59 -2.21
C THR A 23 1.00 7.77 -1.16
N HIS A 24 1.54 6.64 -0.72
CA HIS A 24 0.98 5.85 0.39
C HIS A 24 0.80 6.70 1.65
N LEU A 25 1.83 7.46 2.04
CA LEU A 25 1.77 8.33 3.23
C LEU A 25 0.75 9.47 3.09
N ARG A 26 0.57 10.05 1.89
CA ARG A 26 -0.44 11.09 1.66
C ARG A 26 -1.86 10.54 1.68
N ILE A 27 -2.06 9.33 1.18
CA ILE A 27 -3.34 8.63 1.32
C ILE A 27 -3.62 8.33 2.79
N ALA A 28 -2.62 7.82 3.52
CA ALA A 28 -2.73 7.52 4.95
C ALA A 28 -3.09 8.77 5.77
N GLU A 29 -2.41 9.90 5.55
CA GLU A 29 -2.70 11.20 6.17
C GLU A 29 -4.16 11.61 5.94
N ARG A 30 -4.67 11.46 4.71
CA ARG A 30 -6.06 11.79 4.41
C ARG A 30 -7.04 10.84 5.10
N LEU A 31 -6.76 9.54 5.11
CA LEU A 31 -7.62 8.55 5.77
C LEU A 31 -7.66 8.75 7.29
N LEU A 32 -6.53 9.08 7.92
CA LEU A 32 -6.48 9.40 9.35
C LEU A 32 -7.32 10.61 9.73
N ALA A 33 -7.56 11.56 8.81
CA ALA A 33 -8.48 12.67 9.07
C ALA A 33 -9.96 12.26 9.00
N GLU A 34 -10.30 11.20 8.26
CA GLU A 34 -11.68 10.78 7.98
C GLU A 34 -12.13 9.60 8.86
N LEU A 35 -11.26 8.62 9.11
CA LEU A 35 -11.56 7.38 9.84
C LEU A 35 -11.93 7.56 11.33
N PRO A 36 -11.33 8.51 12.09
CA PRO A 36 -11.72 8.75 13.48
C PRO A 36 -13.19 9.16 13.66
N ALA A 37 -13.85 9.66 12.60
CA ALA A 37 -15.29 9.91 12.61
C ALA A 37 -16.13 8.63 12.83
N GLY A 38 -15.54 7.44 12.63
CA GLY A 38 -16.16 6.13 12.85
C GLY A 38 -15.99 5.55 14.27
N GLY A 39 -15.39 6.28 15.21
CA GLY A 39 -15.38 5.93 16.65
C GLY A 39 -14.34 4.90 17.11
N THR A 40 -13.38 4.52 16.26
CA THR A 40 -12.21 3.70 16.66
C THR A 40 -10.97 4.58 16.65
N PRO A 41 -10.33 4.83 17.82
CA PRO A 41 -9.05 5.53 17.86
C PRO A 41 -8.00 4.75 17.05
N LEU A 42 -7.20 5.44 16.26
CA LEU A 42 -6.08 4.87 15.53
C LEU A 42 -4.77 5.41 16.09
N ASP A 43 -3.77 4.55 16.16
CA ASP A 43 -2.37 4.96 16.31
C ASP A 43 -1.88 5.41 14.93
N GLU A 44 -1.67 6.71 14.78
CA GLU A 44 -1.30 7.35 13.50
C GLU A 44 0.01 6.80 12.94
N VAL A 45 1.00 6.55 13.79
CA VAL A 45 2.31 6.04 13.38
C VAL A 45 2.18 4.60 12.91
N ALA A 46 1.50 3.75 13.68
CA ALA A 46 1.26 2.37 13.32
C ALA A 46 0.44 2.27 12.02
N PHE A 47 -0.58 3.09 11.85
CA PHE A 47 -1.39 3.13 10.62
C PHE A 47 -0.57 3.56 9.39
N ALA A 48 0.24 4.61 9.51
CA ALA A 48 1.12 5.07 8.45
C ALA A 48 2.18 4.01 8.09
N LEU A 49 2.76 3.33 9.09
CA LEU A 49 3.67 2.21 8.88
C LEU A 49 2.99 1.05 8.13
N GLY A 50 1.75 0.73 8.48
CA GLY A 50 0.95 -0.27 7.78
C GLY A 50 0.84 0.03 6.28
N ASN A 51 0.57 1.29 5.92
CA ASN A 51 0.38 1.72 4.53
C ASN A 51 1.62 1.58 3.63
N ILE A 52 2.81 1.49 4.21
CA ILE A 52 4.08 1.32 3.47
C ILE A 52 4.68 -0.08 3.64
N ALA A 53 4.15 -0.88 4.57
CA ALA A 53 4.72 -2.18 4.93
C ALA A 53 4.75 -3.20 3.76
N PRO A 54 3.74 -3.29 2.87
CA PRO A 54 3.80 -4.21 1.73
C PRO A 54 5.00 -3.98 0.78
N ASP A 55 5.48 -2.73 0.72
CA ASP A 55 6.59 -2.30 -0.13
C ASP A 55 7.97 -2.37 0.58
N SER A 56 8.02 -2.86 1.82
CA SER A 56 9.23 -2.86 2.65
C SER A 56 10.08 -4.15 2.52
N GLY A 57 9.93 -4.89 1.42
CA GLY A 57 10.69 -6.12 1.17
C GLY A 57 12.19 -5.88 0.98
N VAL A 58 13.01 -6.91 1.23
CA VAL A 58 14.47 -6.86 1.03
C VAL A 58 14.77 -7.12 -0.45
N PRO A 59 15.40 -6.18 -1.18
CA PRO A 59 15.76 -6.40 -2.57
C PRO A 59 16.90 -7.42 -2.70
N ASP A 60 16.89 -8.18 -3.80
CA ASP A 60 18.06 -8.94 -4.25
C ASP A 60 19.19 -8.01 -4.72
N GLU A 61 20.36 -8.58 -5.03
CA GLU A 61 21.55 -7.81 -5.47
C GLU A 61 21.27 -6.92 -6.69
N LYS A 62 20.31 -7.33 -7.54
CA LYS A 62 19.96 -6.65 -8.80
C LYS A 62 18.78 -5.69 -8.66
N TRP A 63 18.12 -5.65 -7.49
CA TRP A 63 16.89 -4.91 -7.25
C TRP A 63 15.75 -5.32 -8.19
N GLU A 64 15.73 -6.58 -8.61
CA GLU A 64 14.70 -7.13 -9.51
C GLU A 64 13.65 -7.93 -8.74
N HIS A 65 14.04 -8.55 -7.63
CA HIS A 65 13.17 -9.34 -6.77
C HIS A 65 13.25 -8.85 -5.34
N PHE A 66 12.14 -8.99 -4.61
CA PHE A 66 12.04 -8.62 -3.20
C PHE A 66 11.62 -9.82 -2.38
N ASP A 67 12.17 -9.94 -1.17
CA ASP A 67 11.81 -10.97 -0.20
C ASP A 67 11.15 -10.32 1.05
N PRO A 68 9.94 -10.74 1.46
CA PRO A 68 9.05 -11.70 0.78
C PRO A 68 8.46 -11.12 -0.52
N PRO A 69 8.06 -11.98 -1.48
CA PRO A 69 7.64 -11.54 -2.79
C PRO A 69 6.21 -10.94 -2.77
N PRO A 70 5.78 -10.18 -3.81
CA PRO A 70 4.49 -9.51 -3.85
C PRO A 70 3.26 -10.41 -3.67
N GLN A 71 3.35 -11.70 -4.02
CA GLN A 71 2.30 -12.69 -3.77
C GLN A 71 1.99 -12.84 -2.27
N VAL A 72 3.00 -12.60 -1.43
CA VAL A 72 2.89 -12.63 0.03
C VAL A 72 2.54 -11.25 0.57
N THR A 73 3.25 -10.20 0.15
CA THR A 73 3.07 -8.85 0.75
C THR A 73 1.84 -8.12 0.24
N HIS A 74 1.51 -8.27 -1.04
CA HIS A 74 0.38 -7.62 -1.70
C HIS A 74 -0.78 -8.59 -1.96
N PHE A 75 -0.66 -9.85 -1.52
CA PHE A 75 -1.62 -10.91 -1.82
C PHE A 75 -1.89 -11.02 -3.32
N GLN A 76 -0.88 -10.76 -4.16
CA GLN A 76 -1.05 -10.67 -5.61
C GLN A 76 -1.44 -12.02 -6.21
N ILE A 77 -2.45 -12.03 -7.08
CA ILE A 77 -2.90 -13.21 -7.82
C ILE A 77 -2.43 -13.08 -9.28
N HIS A 78 -1.80 -14.11 -9.82
CA HIS A 78 -1.33 -14.13 -11.21
C HIS A 78 -2.22 -14.95 -12.14
N ASP A 79 -3.03 -15.86 -11.60
CA ASP A 79 -3.77 -16.87 -12.36
C ASP A 79 -5.27 -16.55 -12.51
N HIS A 80 -5.70 -15.31 -12.24
CA HIS A 80 -7.09 -14.89 -12.37
C HIS A 80 -7.24 -13.72 -13.37
N PRO A 81 -8.15 -13.81 -14.37
CA PRO A 81 -8.26 -12.79 -15.41
C PRO A 81 -8.70 -11.42 -14.88
N ASP A 82 -9.57 -11.41 -13.86
CA ASP A 82 -10.22 -10.17 -13.38
C ASP A 82 -9.74 -9.70 -11.99
N LEU A 83 -8.92 -10.49 -11.30
CA LEU A 83 -8.51 -10.20 -9.91
C LEU A 83 -7.00 -10.05 -9.85
N ARG A 84 -6.54 -8.93 -9.30
CA ARG A 84 -5.11 -8.63 -9.16
C ARG A 84 -4.57 -8.96 -7.77
N SER A 85 -5.42 -9.00 -6.74
CA SER A 85 -5.05 -9.34 -5.37
C SER A 85 -6.16 -10.09 -4.64
N ALA A 86 -5.77 -10.84 -3.61
CA ALA A 86 -6.65 -11.52 -2.66
C ALA A 86 -6.72 -10.75 -1.32
N ASP A 87 -6.87 -9.43 -1.38
CA ASP A 87 -6.93 -8.53 -0.22
C ASP A 87 -7.93 -8.99 0.87
N LEU A 88 -9.10 -9.49 0.48
CA LEU A 88 -10.10 -10.00 1.43
C LEU A 88 -9.63 -11.22 2.23
N ARG A 89 -8.59 -11.93 1.77
CA ARG A 89 -7.91 -12.95 2.57
C ARG A 89 -7.19 -12.29 3.74
N PHE A 90 -6.44 -11.22 3.49
CA PHE A 90 -5.78 -10.47 4.55
C PHE A 90 -6.79 -9.96 5.57
N TYR A 91 -7.88 -9.35 5.09
CA TYR A 91 -8.96 -8.86 5.95
C TYR A 91 -9.48 -9.95 6.87
N ARG A 92 -9.86 -11.11 6.33
CA ARG A 92 -10.48 -12.20 7.09
C ARG A 92 -9.53 -12.83 8.09
N ASP A 93 -8.28 -13.03 7.69
CA ASP A 93 -7.31 -13.80 8.48
C ASP A 93 -6.62 -12.92 9.54
N TYR A 94 -6.42 -11.63 9.28
CA TYR A 94 -5.57 -10.77 10.13
C TYR A 94 -6.30 -9.56 10.72
N LEU A 95 -7.32 -9.01 10.08
CA LEU A 95 -7.97 -7.77 10.54
C LEU A 95 -9.33 -8.01 11.21
N LEU A 96 -10.19 -8.83 10.62
CA LEU A 96 -11.51 -9.16 11.16
C LEU A 96 -11.46 -9.77 12.57
N PRO A 97 -10.55 -10.71 12.90
CA PRO A 97 -10.49 -11.30 14.23
C PRO A 97 -10.20 -10.26 15.32
N LEU A 98 -9.51 -9.17 14.95
CA LEU A 98 -9.19 -8.09 15.87
C LEU A 98 -10.43 -7.28 16.26
N ARG A 99 -11.45 -7.15 15.41
CA ARG A 99 -12.67 -6.39 15.79
C ARG A 99 -13.40 -6.97 17.01
N ALA A 100 -13.36 -8.29 17.18
CA ALA A 100 -13.99 -8.97 18.31
C ALA A 100 -13.09 -9.07 19.56
N ALA A 101 -11.78 -8.96 19.39
CA ALA A 101 -10.79 -9.30 20.42
C ALA A 101 -10.37 -8.14 21.34
N ARG A 102 -10.85 -6.91 21.13
CA ARG A 102 -10.37 -5.68 21.82
C ARG A 102 -8.83 -5.58 21.80
N PRO A 103 -8.24 -5.48 20.61
CA PRO A 103 -6.80 -5.59 20.41
C PRO A 103 -6.10 -4.35 20.96
N ASP A 104 -4.78 -4.45 21.10
CA ASP A 104 -3.94 -3.27 21.17
C ASP A 104 -4.22 -2.35 19.96
N THR A 105 -4.41 -1.04 20.23
CA THR A 105 -4.72 -0.02 19.23
C THR A 105 -3.65 0.03 18.14
N ALA A 106 -2.37 -0.15 18.49
CA ALA A 106 -1.29 -0.15 17.53
C ALA A 106 -1.36 -1.35 16.57
N LEU A 107 -1.63 -2.55 17.09
CA LEU A 107 -1.79 -3.77 16.28
C LEU A 107 -2.98 -3.67 15.31
N PHE A 108 -4.10 -3.11 15.76
CA PHE A 108 -5.23 -2.85 14.87
C PHE A 108 -4.89 -1.83 13.80
N SER A 109 -4.24 -0.73 14.19
CA SER A 109 -3.91 0.37 13.28
C SER A 109 -2.91 -0.06 12.20
N ILE A 110 -1.86 -0.81 12.55
CA ILE A 110 -0.89 -1.29 11.55
C ILE A 110 -1.50 -2.26 10.56
N ARG A 111 -2.40 -3.16 11.00
CA ARG A 111 -3.07 -4.09 10.08
C ARG A 111 -4.15 -3.42 9.26
N LEU A 112 -4.85 -2.44 9.81
CA LEU A 112 -5.79 -1.63 9.03
C LEU A 112 -5.05 -0.82 7.97
N GLY A 113 -3.88 -0.27 8.27
CA GLY A 113 -3.06 0.43 7.29
C GLY A 113 -2.44 -0.47 6.23
N TYR A 114 -2.17 -1.74 6.57
CA TYR A 114 -1.63 -2.74 5.62
C TYR A 114 -2.67 -3.20 4.59
N PHE A 115 -3.95 -3.20 4.98
CA PHE A 115 -5.09 -3.66 4.17
C PHE A 115 -5.54 -2.57 3.19
#